data_AF-A0A7J6L459-F1
#
_entry.id   AF-A0A7J6L459-F1
#
_cell.length_a   1.000
_cell.length_b   1.000
_cell.length_c   1.000
_cell.angle_alpha   90.00
_cell.angle_beta   90.00
_cell.angle_gamma   90.00
#
_symmetry.space_group_name_H-M   'P 1'
#
loop_
_entity.id
_entity.type
_entity.pdbx_description
1 polymer ?
#
loop_
_entity_poly.entity_id
_entity_poly.type
_entity_poly.pdbx_seq_one_letter_code
_entity_poly.pdbx_strand_id
1 'polypeptide(L)'
;MGIFNLIWSQLLAAKRRRSIVILLGVYITYKLVKQLRASAQTKRVDPRLTLALTGSGSRIAYHLGVLACLKDHADLSNVRMSSISGGACMLLVLALQHVEVSELMLVGLRIMERMMKNNGTGAYFLDQEDVMDQVLRDLRVMCHMEDDDIARLSRQHRAYVGVTTLMPYPKHANICIPRTPKEALLTMAASMCIPPFFRTFGRVEGKLAIDGCFSRLYSLPDDHNPSRVIRICPFPWPLSDIRPPIKDLPRTLFEGFVPLRLDWQISIFRQGYNNAEEVLPKLTGPPWNLRKLDNPRNRLEEHIDKCNKLKKRLELRKNHRSELRYHTWAEIPITTTANGG
;
A
#
# COMPACT_ATOMS: atom_id res chain seq x y z
N MET A 1 -58.91 -9.71 20.18
CA MET A 1 -57.63 -10.38 19.84
C MET A 1 -56.43 -9.44 19.66
N GLY A 2 -56.58 -8.11 19.49
CA GLY A 2 -55.44 -7.20 19.24
C GLY A 2 -54.49 -6.96 20.42
N ILE A 3 -54.99 -6.90 21.66
CA ILE A 3 -54.17 -6.57 22.84
C ILE A 3 -53.19 -7.70 23.20
N PHE A 4 -53.59 -8.96 23.01
CA PHE A 4 -52.76 -10.11 23.34
C PHE A 4 -51.54 -10.24 22.39
N ASN A 5 -51.74 -9.98 21.10
CA ASN A 5 -50.64 -9.95 20.11
C ASN A 5 -49.66 -8.80 20.36
N LEU A 6 -50.14 -7.65 20.86
CA LEU A 6 -49.28 -6.52 21.23
C LEU A 6 -48.41 -6.85 22.45
N ILE A 7 -48.99 -7.45 23.50
CA ILE A 7 -48.24 -7.86 24.70
C ILE A 7 -47.22 -8.96 24.36
N TRP A 8 -47.60 -9.94 23.55
CA TRP A 8 -46.70 -11.03 23.14
C TRP A 8 -45.52 -10.55 22.29
N SER A 9 -45.75 -9.62 21.35
CA SER A 9 -44.68 -9.02 20.54
C SER A 9 -43.73 -8.15 21.36
N GLN A 10 -44.22 -7.43 22.36
CA GLN A 10 -43.37 -6.68 23.30
C GLN A 10 -42.54 -7.61 24.21
N LEU A 11 -43.10 -8.72 24.67
CA LEU A 11 -42.37 -9.72 25.46
C LEU A 11 -41.27 -10.43 24.64
N LEU A 12 -41.55 -10.76 23.37
CA LEU A 12 -40.55 -11.31 22.45
C LEU A 12 -39.45 -10.29 22.12
N ALA A 13 -39.81 -9.02 21.94
CA ALA A 13 -38.84 -7.93 21.75
C ALA A 13 -37.96 -7.71 22.99
N ALA A 14 -38.54 -7.77 24.19
CA ALA A 14 -37.80 -7.69 25.46
C ALA A 14 -36.85 -8.88 25.64
N LYS A 15 -37.29 -10.10 25.32
CA LYS A 15 -36.43 -11.30 25.31
C LYS A 15 -35.30 -11.17 24.28
N ARG A 16 -35.58 -10.71 23.05
CA ARG A 16 -34.55 -10.47 22.01
C ARG A 16 -33.52 -9.42 22.45
N ARG A 17 -33.95 -8.31 23.05
CA ARG A 17 -33.04 -7.27 23.58
C ARG A 17 -32.13 -7.83 24.67
N ARG A 18 -32.68 -8.62 25.61
CA ARG A 18 -31.89 -9.29 26.65
C ARG A 18 -30.88 -10.28 26.04
N SER A 19 -31.27 -11.09 25.07
CA SER A 19 -30.37 -12.01 24.38
C SER A 19 -29.24 -11.28 23.64
N ILE A 20 -29.52 -10.16 22.96
CA ILE A 20 -28.50 -9.34 22.29
C ILE A 20 -27.50 -8.77 23.30
N VAL A 21 -27.98 -8.23 24.43
CA VAL A 21 -27.10 -7.69 25.48
C VAL A 21 -26.24 -8.79 26.10
N ILE A 22 -26.79 -9.97 26.37
CA ILE A 22 -26.03 -11.11 26.88
C ILE A 22 -24.96 -11.55 25.87
N LEU A 23 -25.32 -11.70 24.59
CA LEU A 23 -24.38 -12.08 23.53
C LEU A 23 -23.27 -11.03 23.36
N LEU A 24 -23.61 -9.74 23.45
CA LEU A 24 -22.64 -8.65 23.41
C LEU A 24 -21.70 -8.70 24.63
N GLY A 25 -22.25 -8.93 25.83
CA GLY A 25 -21.48 -9.10 27.07
C GLY A 25 -20.53 -10.30 27.01
N VAL A 26 -20.99 -11.44 26.50
CA VAL A 26 -20.17 -12.64 26.27
C VAL A 26 -19.08 -12.36 25.23
N TYR A 27 -19.40 -11.67 24.13
CA TYR A 27 -18.44 -11.29 23.09
C TYR A 27 -17.36 -10.34 23.63
N ILE A 28 -17.74 -9.31 24.39
CA ILE A 28 -16.81 -8.37 25.04
C ILE A 28 -15.93 -9.12 26.03
N THR A 29 -16.52 -9.97 26.90
CA THR A 29 -15.77 -10.76 27.88
C THR A 29 -14.80 -11.72 27.20
N TYR A 30 -15.23 -12.42 26.14
CA TYR A 30 -14.36 -13.29 25.34
C TYR A 30 -13.20 -12.51 24.72
N LYS A 31 -13.47 -11.32 24.16
CA LYS A 31 -12.42 -10.44 23.61
C LYS A 31 -11.43 -10.00 24.68
N LEU A 32 -11.90 -9.60 25.86
CA LEU A 32 -11.08 -9.20 26.98
C LEU A 32 -10.23 -10.38 27.50
N VAL A 33 -10.83 -11.53 27.76
CA VAL A 33 -10.10 -12.74 28.21
C VAL A 33 -9.07 -13.18 27.17
N LYS A 34 -9.41 -13.14 25.89
CA LYS A 34 -8.48 -13.46 24.79
C LYS A 34 -7.33 -12.47 24.73
N GLN A 35 -7.59 -11.19 24.93
CA GLN A 35 -6.58 -10.13 24.97
C GLN A 35 -5.67 -10.30 26.19
N LEU A 36 -6.23 -10.59 27.38
CA LEU A 36 -5.46 -10.86 28.60
C LEU A 36 -4.60 -12.13 28.48
N ARG A 37 -5.13 -13.21 27.90
CA ARG A 37 -4.35 -14.44 27.64
C ARG A 37 -3.25 -14.22 26.60
N ALA A 38 -3.52 -13.42 25.57
CA ALA A 38 -2.49 -13.03 24.61
C ALA A 38 -1.39 -12.16 25.25
N SER A 39 -1.75 -11.30 26.21
CA SER A 39 -0.79 -10.53 27.01
C SER A 39 0.00 -11.38 28.01
N ALA A 40 -0.53 -12.53 28.44
CA ALA A 40 0.13 -13.43 29.39
C ALA A 40 1.22 -14.31 28.74
N GLN A 41 1.18 -14.52 27.43
CA GLN A 41 2.35 -15.02 26.70
C GLN A 41 3.33 -13.85 26.56
N THR A 42 4.41 -13.89 27.34
CA THR A 42 5.57 -13.01 27.18
C THR A 42 6.28 -13.35 25.87
N LYS A 43 5.64 -13.03 24.73
CA LYS A 43 6.32 -13.06 23.43
C LYS A 43 7.49 -12.09 23.54
N ARG A 44 8.68 -12.57 23.18
CA ARG A 44 9.88 -11.75 23.12
C ARG A 44 9.58 -10.57 22.18
N VAL A 45 9.54 -9.37 22.74
CA VAL A 45 9.30 -8.15 21.98
C VAL A 45 10.56 -7.80 21.21
N ASP A 46 10.41 -7.55 19.91
CA ASP A 46 11.51 -7.08 19.07
C ASP A 46 11.80 -5.61 19.40
N PRO A 47 13.05 -5.26 19.73
CA PRO A 47 13.38 -3.90 20.11
C PRO A 47 13.36 -2.93 18.93
N ARG A 48 13.38 -3.38 17.67
CA ARG A 48 13.51 -2.50 16.50
C ARG A 48 12.30 -1.60 16.30
N LEU A 49 12.54 -0.41 15.76
CA LEU A 49 11.50 0.52 15.32
C LEU A 49 10.71 -0.08 14.17
N THR A 50 9.39 0.06 14.20
CA THR A 50 8.49 -0.41 13.12
C THR A 50 7.81 0.77 12.44
N LEU A 51 7.99 0.91 11.13
CA LEU A 51 7.19 1.78 10.27
C LEU A 51 5.93 1.04 9.86
N ALA A 52 4.76 1.55 10.24
CA ALA A 52 3.47 0.97 9.91
C ALA A 52 2.75 1.84 8.88
N LEU A 53 2.66 1.35 7.64
CA LEU A 53 2.06 2.08 6.52
C LEU A 53 0.65 1.55 6.24
N THR A 54 -0.34 2.43 6.19
CA THR A 54 -1.71 2.06 5.81
C THR A 54 -1.81 1.80 4.30
N GLY A 55 -3.00 1.40 3.85
CA GLY A 55 -3.34 1.52 2.43
C GLY A 55 -3.36 2.96 1.95
N SER A 56 -3.11 3.14 0.65
CA SER A 56 -3.01 4.46 0.01
C SER A 56 -4.00 4.71 -1.11
N GLY A 57 -4.64 3.67 -1.65
CA GLY A 57 -5.31 3.76 -2.94
C GLY A 57 -4.37 4.40 -3.98
N SER A 58 -4.88 5.36 -4.74
CA SER A 58 -4.10 6.12 -5.73
C SER A 58 -3.10 7.12 -5.12
N ARG A 59 -3.04 7.33 -3.80
CA ARG A 59 -2.09 8.26 -3.13
C ARG A 59 -0.76 7.62 -2.77
N ILE A 60 -0.31 6.61 -3.52
CA ILE A 60 0.94 5.86 -3.26
C ILE A 60 2.18 6.77 -3.19
N ALA A 61 2.21 7.86 -3.98
CA ALA A 61 3.32 8.80 -3.98
C ALA A 61 3.52 9.51 -2.62
N TYR A 62 2.48 9.58 -1.78
CA TYR A 62 2.60 10.17 -0.44
C TYR A 62 3.58 9.35 0.41
N HIS A 63 3.42 8.02 0.42
CA HIS A 63 4.32 7.14 1.16
C HIS A 63 5.75 7.19 0.61
N LEU A 64 5.90 7.30 -0.72
CA LEU A 64 7.23 7.49 -1.34
C LEU A 64 7.87 8.79 -0.86
N GLY A 65 7.12 9.89 -0.80
CA GLY A 65 7.61 11.17 -0.27
C GLY A 65 8.06 11.08 1.18
N VAL A 66 7.24 10.44 2.03
CA VAL A 66 7.59 10.18 3.44
C VAL A 66 8.89 9.38 3.54
N LEU A 67 9.01 8.27 2.79
CA LEU A 67 10.19 7.41 2.86
C LEU A 67 11.43 8.04 2.24
N ALA A 68 11.29 8.90 1.22
CA ALA A 68 12.38 9.70 0.70
C ALA A 68 12.93 10.62 1.80
N CYS A 69 12.05 11.38 2.48
CA CYS A 69 12.45 12.24 3.59
C CYS A 69 13.16 11.44 4.69
N LEU A 70 12.60 10.29 5.11
CA LEU A 70 13.22 9.45 6.13
C LEU A 70 14.58 8.90 5.68
N LYS A 71 14.74 8.48 4.42
CA LYS A 71 16.02 8.00 3.88
C LYS A 71 17.06 9.11 3.79
N ASP A 72 16.63 10.34 3.49
CA ASP A 72 17.51 11.51 3.35
C ASP A 72 18.00 12.05 4.70
N HIS A 73 17.33 11.72 5.81
CA HIS A 73 17.63 12.25 7.14
C HIS A 73 18.00 11.20 8.19
N ALA A 74 17.70 9.92 7.95
CA ALA A 74 17.88 8.85 8.94
C ALA A 74 18.39 7.52 8.36
N ASP A 75 19.06 6.76 9.23
CA ASP A 75 19.51 5.40 8.96
C ASP A 75 18.35 4.40 9.15
N LEU A 76 17.87 3.85 8.04
CA LEU A 76 16.80 2.84 8.00
C LEU A 76 17.31 1.40 8.03
N SER A 77 18.62 1.15 8.21
CA SER A 77 19.22 -0.20 8.16
C SER A 77 18.72 -1.16 9.25
N ASN A 78 18.25 -0.65 10.38
CA ASN A 78 17.75 -1.46 11.50
C ASN A 78 16.26 -1.23 11.83
N VAL A 79 15.48 -0.87 10.80
CA VAL A 79 14.03 -0.63 10.91
C VAL A 79 13.24 -1.80 10.32
N ARG A 80 12.10 -2.13 10.93
CA ARG A 80 11.07 -3.03 10.38
C ARG A 80 10.01 -2.19 9.67
N MET A 81 9.40 -2.72 8.62
CA MET A 81 8.26 -2.11 7.95
C MET A 81 7.12 -3.11 7.86
N SER A 82 5.92 -2.65 8.17
CA SER A 82 4.69 -3.40 7.98
C SER A 82 3.68 -2.53 7.24
N SER A 83 3.01 -3.11 6.25
CA SER A 83 2.30 -2.32 5.26
C SER A 83 1.06 -3.02 4.74
N ILE A 84 0.07 -2.24 4.31
CA ILE A 84 -1.19 -2.72 3.73
C ILE A 84 -1.41 -2.04 2.37
N SER A 85 -2.04 -2.76 1.42
CA SER A 85 -2.48 -2.21 0.14
C SER A 85 -1.36 -1.49 -0.62
N GLY A 86 -1.61 -0.32 -1.19
CA GLY A 86 -0.56 0.45 -1.88
C GLY A 86 0.65 0.80 -1.01
N GLY A 87 0.52 0.77 0.32
CA GLY A 87 1.67 0.85 1.24
C GLY A 87 2.61 -0.37 1.13
N ALA A 88 2.13 -1.53 0.70
CA ALA A 88 2.95 -2.76 0.55
C ALA A 88 4.06 -2.60 -0.48
N CYS A 89 3.83 -1.82 -1.53
CA CYS A 89 4.86 -1.49 -2.53
C CYS A 89 6.05 -0.75 -1.93
N MET A 90 5.89 -0.12 -0.76
CA MET A 90 6.95 0.66 -0.11
C MET A 90 8.02 -0.22 0.53
N LEU A 91 7.73 -1.52 0.72
CA LEU A 91 8.75 -2.49 1.15
C LEU A 91 9.90 -2.57 0.14
N LEU A 92 9.66 -2.24 -1.13
CA LEU A 92 10.70 -2.14 -2.16
C LEU A 92 11.73 -1.04 -1.85
N VAL A 93 11.34 0.03 -1.15
CA VAL A 93 12.29 1.07 -0.72
C VAL A 93 13.30 0.53 0.30
N LEU A 94 12.88 -0.40 1.15
CA LEU A 94 13.80 -1.10 2.06
C LEU A 94 14.63 -2.17 1.36
N ALA A 95 14.06 -2.83 0.35
CA ALA A 95 14.74 -3.91 -0.36
C ALA A 95 15.88 -3.34 -1.21
N LEU A 96 15.56 -2.28 -1.96
CA LEU A 96 16.40 -1.65 -2.97
C LEU A 96 17.08 -0.41 -2.40
N GLN A 97 17.92 -0.61 -1.38
CA GLN A 97 18.57 0.52 -0.69
C GLN A 97 19.51 1.32 -1.61
N HIS A 98 20.08 0.68 -2.63
CA HIS A 98 20.91 1.30 -3.67
C HIS A 98 20.14 2.15 -4.68
N VAL A 99 18.81 2.02 -4.72
CA VAL A 99 17.96 2.70 -5.71
C VAL A 99 17.41 4.00 -5.12
N GLU A 100 17.36 5.05 -5.93
CA GLU A 100 16.76 6.32 -5.52
C GLU A 100 15.23 6.20 -5.49
N VAL A 101 14.58 6.83 -4.49
CA VAL A 101 13.11 6.72 -4.34
C VAL A 101 12.38 7.28 -5.56
N SER A 102 12.95 8.30 -6.21
CA SER A 102 12.43 8.85 -7.47
C SER A 102 12.37 7.79 -8.57
N GLU A 103 13.29 6.83 -8.63
CA GLU A 103 13.29 5.78 -9.66
C GLU A 103 12.19 4.76 -9.41
N LEU A 104 11.96 4.38 -8.15
CA LEU A 104 10.84 3.52 -7.76
C LEU A 104 9.48 4.18 -8.07
N MET A 105 9.38 5.49 -7.88
CA MET A 105 8.19 6.25 -8.28
C MET A 105 7.90 6.08 -9.77
N LEU A 106 8.92 6.10 -10.63
CA LEU A 106 8.75 5.94 -12.08
C LEU A 106 8.27 4.56 -12.46
N VAL A 107 8.79 3.52 -11.82
CA VAL A 107 8.32 2.15 -12.01
C VAL A 107 6.82 2.12 -11.72
N GLY A 108 6.39 2.64 -10.57
CA GLY A 108 4.98 2.74 -10.19
C GLY A 108 4.14 3.50 -11.23
N LEU A 109 4.63 4.65 -11.71
CA LEU A 109 3.94 5.46 -12.71
C LEU A 109 3.81 4.75 -14.07
N ARG A 110 4.86 4.05 -14.53
CA ARG A 110 4.81 3.27 -15.77
C ARG A 110 3.82 2.12 -15.67
N ILE A 111 3.77 1.45 -14.52
CA ILE A 111 2.83 0.38 -14.24
C ILE A 111 1.40 0.93 -14.29
N MET A 112 1.10 2.01 -13.55
CA MET A 112 -0.22 2.64 -13.59
C MET A 112 -0.62 3.07 -15.01
N GLU A 113 0.30 3.66 -15.77
CA GLU A 113 0.03 4.06 -17.15
C GLU A 113 -0.34 2.86 -18.04
N ARG A 114 0.40 1.74 -17.92
CA ARG A 114 0.10 0.52 -18.66
C ARG A 114 -1.24 -0.07 -18.25
N MET A 115 -1.53 -0.12 -16.94
CA MET A 115 -2.80 -0.62 -16.41
C MET A 115 -3.98 0.19 -16.96
N MET A 116 -3.85 1.53 -17.04
CA MET A 116 -4.88 2.38 -17.62
C MET A 116 -5.08 2.19 -19.13
N LYS A 117 -4.05 1.75 -19.86
CA LYS A 117 -4.09 1.58 -21.33
C LYS A 117 -4.51 0.19 -21.79
N ASN A 118 -4.11 -0.87 -21.08
CA ASN A 118 -4.11 -2.22 -21.64
C ASN A 118 -5.45 -2.97 -21.53
N ASN A 119 -6.41 -2.53 -20.71
CA ASN A 119 -7.53 -3.41 -20.36
C ASN A 119 -8.89 -3.02 -20.94
N GLY A 120 -9.06 -1.85 -21.57
CA GLY A 120 -10.38 -1.32 -21.97
C GLY A 120 -11.30 -0.99 -20.78
N THR A 121 -11.15 -1.69 -19.66
CA THR A 121 -11.76 -1.48 -18.34
C THR A 121 -10.97 -0.52 -17.46
N GLY A 122 -9.83 0.00 -17.92
CA GLY A 122 -8.96 0.87 -17.14
C GLY A 122 -8.36 0.17 -15.91
N ALA A 123 -8.41 0.83 -14.74
CA ALA A 123 -7.87 0.30 -13.48
C ALA A 123 -8.74 -0.80 -12.82
N TYR A 124 -9.78 -1.27 -13.50
CA TYR A 124 -10.69 -2.30 -13.00
C TYR A 124 -10.39 -3.66 -13.60
N PHE A 125 -10.69 -4.73 -12.85
CA PHE A 125 -10.51 -6.10 -13.28
C PHE A 125 -9.08 -6.40 -13.75
N LEU A 126 -8.10 -6.02 -12.93
CA LEU A 126 -6.69 -6.32 -13.13
C LEU A 126 -6.41 -7.80 -12.82
N ASP A 127 -5.56 -8.42 -13.63
CA ASP A 127 -4.97 -9.72 -13.31
C ASP A 127 -3.74 -9.52 -12.41
N GLN A 128 -3.74 -10.16 -11.24
CA GLN A 128 -2.72 -9.96 -10.24
C GLN A 128 -1.34 -10.44 -10.71
N GLU A 129 -1.29 -11.63 -11.33
CA GLU A 129 -0.02 -12.26 -11.74
C GLU A 129 0.59 -11.49 -12.89
N ASP A 130 -0.20 -11.11 -13.89
CA ASP A 130 0.26 -10.33 -15.04
C ASP A 130 0.82 -8.97 -14.61
N VAL A 131 0.15 -8.27 -13.69
CA VAL A 131 0.64 -6.98 -13.17
C VAL A 131 1.94 -7.19 -12.40
N MET A 132 2.04 -8.21 -11.55
CA MET A 132 3.26 -8.45 -10.77
C MET A 132 4.44 -8.92 -11.61
N ASP A 133 4.23 -9.73 -12.64
CA ASP A 133 5.28 -10.11 -13.59
C ASP A 133 5.79 -8.89 -14.37
N GLN A 134 4.91 -7.95 -14.73
CA GLN A 134 5.30 -6.67 -15.31
C GLN A 134 6.11 -5.80 -14.33
N VAL A 135 5.66 -5.70 -13.06
CA VAL A 135 6.38 -4.98 -12.01
C VAL A 135 7.78 -5.56 -11.83
N LEU A 136 7.90 -6.89 -11.72
CA LEU A 136 9.18 -7.56 -11.55
C LEU A 136 10.14 -7.31 -12.72
N ARG A 137 9.63 -7.39 -13.96
CA ARG A 137 10.44 -7.05 -15.15
C ARG A 137 10.92 -5.61 -15.12
N ASP A 138 10.04 -4.66 -14.82
CA ASP A 138 10.41 -3.25 -14.76
C ASP A 138 11.42 -2.98 -13.62
N LEU A 139 11.27 -3.60 -12.45
CA LEU A 139 12.23 -3.48 -11.34
C LEU A 139 13.61 -4.07 -11.71
N ARG A 140 13.66 -5.23 -12.37
CA ARG A 140 14.92 -5.82 -12.83
C ARG A 140 15.63 -4.95 -13.87
N VAL A 141 14.89 -4.39 -14.82
CA VAL A 141 15.46 -3.59 -15.91
C VAL A 141 15.83 -2.18 -15.45
N MET A 142 14.96 -1.52 -14.67
CA MET A 142 15.13 -0.11 -14.32
C MET A 142 15.90 0.11 -13.02
N CYS A 143 15.78 -0.83 -12.08
CA CYS A 143 16.31 -0.68 -10.73
C CYS A 143 17.39 -1.72 -10.43
N HIS A 144 17.75 -2.56 -11.41
CA HIS A 144 18.74 -3.63 -11.24
C HIS A 144 18.45 -4.49 -10.01
N MET A 145 17.17 -4.79 -9.77
CA MET A 145 16.75 -5.59 -8.62
C MET A 145 17.31 -7.01 -8.72
N GLU A 146 17.97 -7.46 -7.67
CA GLU A 146 18.48 -8.81 -7.53
C GLU A 146 17.62 -9.64 -6.56
N ASP A 147 17.74 -10.96 -6.63
CA ASP A 147 16.97 -11.84 -5.74
C ASP A 147 17.40 -11.70 -4.26
N ASP A 148 18.68 -11.37 -4.00
CA ASP A 148 19.18 -11.18 -2.63
C ASP A 148 18.61 -9.94 -1.93
N ASP A 149 18.16 -8.93 -2.66
CA ASP A 149 17.54 -7.72 -2.09
C ASP A 149 16.31 -8.06 -1.23
N ILE A 150 15.48 -9.00 -1.71
CA ILE A 150 14.29 -9.49 -1.01
C ILE A 150 14.66 -10.57 0.00
N ALA A 151 15.57 -11.49 -0.38
CA ALA A 151 15.98 -12.57 0.52
C ALA A 151 16.60 -12.02 1.82
N ARG A 152 17.38 -10.94 1.76
CA ARG A 152 17.95 -10.25 2.92
C ARG A 152 16.87 -9.73 3.88
N LEU A 153 15.85 -9.04 3.37
CA LEU A 153 14.75 -8.53 4.20
C LEU A 153 13.94 -9.65 4.85
N SER A 154 13.67 -10.72 4.10
CA SER A 154 12.95 -11.90 4.59
C SER A 154 13.73 -12.59 5.71
N ARG A 155 15.04 -12.88 5.51
CA ARG A 155 15.93 -13.48 6.53
C ARG A 155 16.02 -12.65 7.80
N GLN A 156 16.04 -11.32 7.67
CA GLN A 156 16.13 -10.40 8.80
C GLN A 156 14.78 -10.11 9.46
N HIS A 157 13.67 -10.68 8.96
CA HIS A 157 12.33 -10.46 9.48
C HIS A 157 11.97 -8.96 9.55
N ARG A 158 12.31 -8.20 8.49
CA ARG A 158 12.21 -6.73 8.46
C ARG A 158 11.02 -6.19 7.67
N ALA A 159 10.35 -7.01 6.87
CA ALA A 159 9.30 -6.57 5.98
C ALA A 159 8.07 -7.47 6.11
N TYR A 160 6.92 -6.83 6.31
CA TYR A 160 5.65 -7.51 6.54
C TYR A 160 4.52 -6.89 5.74
N VAL A 161 3.60 -7.74 5.31
CA VAL A 161 2.43 -7.37 4.52
C VAL A 161 1.17 -7.82 5.26
N GLY A 162 0.27 -6.89 5.51
CA GLY A 162 -1.03 -7.17 6.10
C GLY A 162 -2.05 -7.57 5.05
N VAL A 163 -2.72 -8.70 5.24
CA VAL A 163 -3.80 -9.18 4.38
C VAL A 163 -5.02 -9.55 5.21
N THR A 164 -6.19 -9.59 4.57
CA THR A 164 -7.42 -10.13 5.17
C THR A 164 -7.66 -11.52 4.60
N THR A 165 -7.37 -12.58 5.35
CA THR A 165 -7.67 -13.96 4.92
C THR A 165 -9.16 -14.25 5.07
N LEU A 166 -9.79 -14.90 4.08
CA LEU A 166 -11.24 -15.14 4.08
C LEU A 166 -11.66 -16.46 4.74
N MET A 167 -10.74 -17.41 4.90
CA MET A 167 -11.04 -18.78 5.37
C MET A 167 -10.34 -19.10 6.69
N PRO A 168 -11.00 -19.78 7.67
CA PRO A 168 -12.43 -20.14 7.66
C PRO A 168 -13.37 -18.95 7.93
N TYR A 169 -12.83 -17.80 8.37
CA TYR A 169 -13.55 -16.54 8.52
C TYR A 169 -12.60 -15.37 8.28
N PRO A 170 -13.10 -14.18 7.89
CA PRO A 170 -12.30 -12.99 7.73
C PRO A 170 -11.42 -12.69 8.95
N LYS A 171 -10.10 -12.72 8.76
CA LYS A 171 -9.12 -12.44 9.80
C LYS A 171 -7.93 -11.69 9.22
N HIS A 172 -7.43 -10.72 9.97
CA HIS A 172 -6.17 -10.08 9.66
C HIS A 172 -5.01 -11.08 9.84
N ALA A 173 -4.15 -11.19 8.83
CA ALA A 173 -2.89 -11.89 8.91
C ALA A 173 -1.76 -10.92 8.55
N ASN A 174 -0.67 -10.99 9.30
CA ASN A 174 0.54 -10.25 9.00
C ASN A 174 1.61 -11.22 8.51
N ILE A 175 2.03 -11.05 7.27
CA ILE A 175 2.82 -12.03 6.54
C ILE A 175 4.22 -11.47 6.37
N CYS A 176 5.23 -12.17 6.90
CA CYS A 176 6.61 -11.82 6.59
C CYS A 176 6.85 -12.06 5.10
N ILE A 177 7.51 -11.12 4.41
CA ILE A 177 7.70 -11.29 2.97
C ILE A 177 8.48 -12.59 2.66
N PRO A 178 8.05 -13.35 1.65
CA PRO A 178 8.80 -14.50 1.13
C PRO A 178 10.22 -14.14 0.67
N ARG A 179 11.04 -15.17 0.44
CA ARG A 179 12.45 -15.00 0.06
C ARG A 179 12.65 -14.64 -1.41
N THR A 180 11.72 -15.05 -2.28
CA THR A 180 11.84 -14.79 -3.71
C THR A 180 11.12 -13.50 -4.10
N PRO A 181 11.66 -12.70 -5.04
CA PRO A 181 10.98 -11.48 -5.50
C PRO A 181 9.56 -11.72 -6.03
N LYS A 182 9.35 -12.81 -6.79
CA LYS A 182 8.04 -13.14 -7.35
C LYS A 182 7.01 -13.38 -6.25
N GLU A 183 7.31 -14.25 -5.28
CA GLU A 183 6.39 -14.52 -4.17
C GLU A 183 6.18 -13.29 -3.27
N ALA A 184 7.21 -12.47 -3.07
CA ALA A 184 7.09 -11.22 -2.33
C ALA A 184 6.14 -10.23 -3.02
N LEU A 185 6.28 -10.04 -4.33
CA LEU A 185 5.37 -9.20 -5.12
C LEU A 185 3.94 -9.76 -5.13
N LEU A 186 3.76 -11.07 -5.28
CA LEU A 186 2.43 -11.70 -5.18
C LEU A 186 1.80 -11.52 -3.78
N THR A 187 2.61 -11.58 -2.72
CA THR A 187 2.14 -11.30 -1.35
C THR A 187 1.72 -9.84 -1.20
N MET A 188 2.51 -8.89 -1.71
CA MET A 188 2.17 -7.47 -1.74
C MET A 188 0.88 -7.23 -2.54
N ALA A 189 0.72 -7.91 -3.67
CA ALA A 189 -0.47 -7.77 -4.51
C ALA A 189 -1.73 -8.36 -3.88
N ALA A 190 -1.63 -9.48 -3.15
CA ALA A 190 -2.74 -10.00 -2.35
C ALA A 190 -3.22 -8.98 -1.30
N SER A 191 -2.32 -8.14 -0.78
CA SER A 191 -2.64 -7.03 0.12
C SER A 191 -3.32 -5.85 -0.56
N MET A 192 -3.31 -5.78 -1.89
CA MET A 192 -3.97 -4.76 -2.71
C MET A 192 -5.27 -5.24 -3.36
N CYS A 193 -5.62 -6.53 -3.22
CA CYS A 193 -6.80 -7.12 -3.84
C CYS A 193 -8.11 -6.56 -3.25
N ILE A 194 -8.56 -5.43 -3.81
CA ILE A 194 -9.86 -4.79 -3.53
C ILE A 194 -10.80 -5.04 -4.72
N PRO A 195 -11.99 -5.65 -4.52
CA PRO A 195 -13.03 -5.67 -5.54
C PRO A 195 -13.61 -4.26 -5.81
N PRO A 196 -13.87 -3.85 -7.07
CA PRO A 196 -13.71 -4.59 -8.32
C PRO A 196 -12.37 -4.32 -9.06
N PHE A 197 -11.35 -3.77 -8.40
CA PHE A 197 -10.08 -3.42 -9.04
C PHE A 197 -9.30 -4.66 -9.52
N PHE A 198 -9.37 -5.77 -8.80
CA PHE A 198 -8.74 -7.04 -9.19
C PHE A 198 -9.80 -8.10 -9.55
N ARG A 199 -9.52 -8.92 -10.57
CA ARG A 199 -10.42 -10.00 -11.04
C ARG A 199 -10.58 -11.11 -10.01
N THR A 200 -9.50 -11.40 -9.30
CA THR A 200 -9.40 -12.56 -8.42
C THR A 200 -8.95 -12.13 -7.03
N PHE A 201 -9.30 -12.95 -6.04
CA PHE A 201 -8.71 -12.84 -4.72
C PHE A 201 -7.24 -13.28 -4.77
N GLY A 202 -6.42 -12.63 -3.97
CA GLY A 202 -5.05 -13.07 -3.77
C GLY A 202 -4.99 -14.39 -3.02
N ARG A 203 -3.83 -15.04 -3.11
CA ARG A 203 -3.52 -16.23 -2.31
C ARG A 203 -2.25 -16.00 -1.51
N VAL A 204 -2.33 -16.27 -0.21
CA VAL A 204 -1.18 -16.24 0.68
C VAL A 204 -1.19 -17.48 1.56
N GLU A 205 -0.10 -18.23 1.58
CA GLU A 205 0.02 -19.49 2.33
C GLU A 205 -1.14 -20.46 2.06
N GLY A 206 -1.55 -20.58 0.78
CA GLY A 206 -2.65 -21.42 0.33
C GLY A 206 -4.07 -20.90 0.63
N LYS A 207 -4.21 -19.79 1.37
CA LYS A 207 -5.52 -19.21 1.75
C LYS A 207 -5.92 -18.08 0.82
N LEU A 208 -7.22 -17.97 0.56
CA LEU A 208 -7.80 -16.80 -0.13
C LEU A 208 -7.64 -15.56 0.75
N ALA A 209 -7.18 -14.47 0.15
CA ALA A 209 -6.90 -13.21 0.79
C ALA A 209 -7.40 -12.02 -0.05
N ILE A 210 -7.83 -10.98 0.66
CA ILE A 210 -8.13 -9.67 0.09
C ILE A 210 -7.31 -8.60 0.81
N ASP A 211 -7.48 -7.36 0.39
CA ASP A 211 -6.78 -6.21 0.95
C ASP A 211 -6.82 -6.17 2.48
N GLY A 212 -5.69 -5.83 3.10
CA GLY A 212 -5.56 -5.76 4.55
C GLY A 212 -6.49 -4.71 5.19
N CYS A 213 -6.89 -3.68 4.44
CA CYS A 213 -7.76 -2.60 4.90
C CYS A 213 -9.14 -3.10 5.35
N PHE A 214 -9.60 -4.25 4.83
CA PHE A 214 -10.87 -4.86 5.24
C PHE A 214 -10.87 -5.40 6.67
N SER A 215 -9.70 -5.58 7.29
CA SER A 215 -9.59 -6.11 8.65
C SER A 215 -8.86 -5.17 9.62
N ARG A 216 -7.91 -4.35 9.15
CA ARG A 216 -7.19 -3.35 9.97
C ARG A 216 -6.70 -2.17 9.14
N LEU A 217 -6.55 -1.02 9.80
CA LEU A 217 -5.89 0.15 9.22
C LEU A 217 -4.36 0.01 9.15
N TYR A 218 -3.76 -0.58 10.19
CA TYR A 218 -2.33 -0.90 10.26
C TYR A 218 -2.13 -2.38 10.49
N SER A 219 -1.17 -2.95 9.79
CA SER A 219 -0.64 -4.27 10.09
C SER A 219 0.58 -4.11 10.98
N LEU A 220 0.65 -4.90 12.04
CA LEU A 220 1.78 -4.92 12.97
C LEU A 220 2.07 -6.38 13.31
N PRO A 221 3.35 -6.80 13.31
CA PRO A 221 3.71 -8.16 13.66
C PRO A 221 3.47 -8.39 15.16
N ASP A 222 3.16 -9.62 15.56
CA ASP A 222 2.76 -9.94 16.94
C ASP A 222 3.82 -9.60 17.99
N ASP A 223 5.09 -9.54 17.57
CA ASP A 223 6.26 -9.27 18.40
C ASP A 223 6.72 -7.80 18.37
N HIS A 224 5.96 -6.89 17.74
CA HIS A 224 6.32 -5.47 17.68
C HIS A 224 6.36 -4.83 19.07
N ASN A 225 7.27 -3.88 19.27
CA ASN A 225 7.25 -3.02 20.45
C ASN A 225 6.20 -1.90 20.27
N PRO A 226 5.11 -1.84 21.06
CA PRO A 226 4.05 -0.84 20.90
C PRO A 226 4.52 0.60 21.07
N SER A 227 5.60 0.81 21.83
CA SER A 227 6.22 2.15 22.03
C SER A 227 7.15 2.58 20.89
N ARG A 228 7.49 1.66 19.98
CA ARG A 228 8.40 1.91 18.86
C ARG A 228 7.72 1.66 17.51
N VAL A 229 6.54 2.25 17.34
CA VAL A 229 5.80 2.25 16.07
C VAL A 229 5.65 3.68 15.58
N ILE A 230 5.98 3.92 14.30
CA ILE A 230 5.64 5.15 13.58
C ILE A 230 4.56 4.79 12.57
N ARG A 231 3.38 5.38 12.71
CA ARG A 231 2.21 5.17 11.88
C ARG A 231 2.15 6.22 10.78
N ILE A 232 2.12 5.76 9.55
CA ILE A 232 2.14 6.61 8.35
C ILE A 232 0.83 6.39 7.61
N CYS A 233 0.03 7.44 7.44
CA CYS A 233 -1.24 7.39 6.70
C CYS A 233 -1.28 8.50 5.65
N PRO A 234 -1.60 8.21 4.38
CA PRO A 234 -1.73 9.22 3.34
C PRO A 234 -3.06 9.97 3.40
N PHE A 235 -3.93 9.61 4.35
CA PHE A 235 -5.17 10.27 4.69
C PHE A 235 -5.03 10.93 6.06
N PRO A 236 -5.79 11.98 6.37
CA PRO A 236 -5.63 12.73 7.61
C PRO A 236 -6.27 12.01 8.81
N TRP A 237 -5.72 10.85 9.16
CA TRP A 237 -6.22 9.99 10.22
C TRP A 237 -5.62 10.35 11.59
N PRO A 238 -6.42 10.76 12.60
CA PRO A 238 -5.94 11.27 13.89
C PRO A 238 -4.86 10.48 14.62
N LEU A 239 -4.87 9.16 14.47
CA LEU A 239 -3.97 8.25 15.18
C LEU A 239 -2.65 7.98 14.46
N SER A 240 -2.36 8.69 13.36
CA SER A 240 -1.11 8.54 12.61
C SER A 240 -0.11 9.61 13.02
N ASP A 241 1.17 9.22 13.09
CA ASP A 241 2.29 10.09 13.41
C ASP A 241 2.68 10.97 12.21
N ILE A 242 2.65 10.40 11.00
CA ILE A 242 2.88 11.11 9.73
C ILE A 242 1.60 11.06 8.89
N ARG A 243 1.01 12.22 8.62
CA ARG A 243 -0.26 12.35 7.89
C ARG A 243 -0.50 13.77 7.36
N PRO A 244 -1.39 13.93 6.37
CA PRO A 244 -1.91 15.24 5.99
C PRO A 244 -2.72 15.91 7.12
N PRO A 245 -2.89 17.23 7.09
CA PRO A 245 -3.84 17.97 7.93
C PRO A 245 -5.30 17.51 7.77
N ILE A 246 -6.09 17.53 8.86
CA ILE A 246 -7.53 17.15 8.87
C ILE A 246 -8.36 17.94 7.86
N LYS A 247 -8.04 19.22 7.65
CA LYS A 247 -8.70 20.07 6.65
C LYS A 247 -8.62 19.53 5.22
N ASP A 248 -7.66 18.65 4.92
CA ASP A 248 -7.48 18.08 3.58
C ASP A 248 -8.28 16.79 3.37
N LEU A 249 -9.11 16.34 4.33
CA LEU A 249 -9.84 15.06 4.25
C LEU A 249 -10.66 14.90 2.96
N PRO A 250 -11.51 15.86 2.53
CA PRO A 250 -12.30 15.68 1.31
C PRO A 250 -11.43 15.46 0.07
N ARG A 251 -10.35 16.26 -0.04
CA ARG A 251 -9.40 16.18 -1.14
C ARG A 251 -8.66 14.84 -1.14
N THR A 252 -8.11 14.44 0.00
CA THR A 252 -7.34 13.19 0.11
C THR A 252 -8.20 11.95 -0.14
N LEU A 253 -9.47 11.93 0.28
CA LEU A 253 -10.40 10.86 -0.05
C LEU A 253 -10.64 10.79 -1.56
N PHE A 254 -10.97 11.92 -2.20
CA PHE A 254 -11.14 11.98 -3.66
C PHE A 254 -9.91 11.47 -4.41
N GLU A 255 -8.72 11.96 -4.03
CA GLU A 255 -7.45 11.55 -4.61
C GLU A 255 -7.13 10.06 -4.36
N GLY A 256 -7.72 9.43 -3.34
CA GLY A 256 -7.55 8.01 -3.06
C GLY A 256 -8.28 7.10 -4.05
N PHE A 257 -9.38 7.58 -4.66
CA PHE A 257 -10.26 6.79 -5.53
C PHE A 257 -10.13 7.11 -7.02
N VAL A 258 -9.55 8.25 -7.38
CA VAL A 258 -9.40 8.66 -8.78
C VAL A 258 -8.00 8.31 -9.30
N PRO A 259 -7.85 7.74 -10.50
CA PRO A 259 -6.54 7.61 -11.14
C PRO A 259 -5.93 9.00 -11.35
N LEU A 260 -4.84 9.30 -10.65
CA LEU A 260 -4.28 10.65 -10.65
C LEU A 260 -3.25 10.83 -11.77
N ARG A 261 -3.27 12.03 -12.36
CA ARG A 261 -2.23 12.50 -13.29
C ARG A 261 -0.87 12.53 -12.60
N LEU A 262 0.19 12.44 -13.41
CA LEU A 262 1.57 12.47 -12.93
C LEU A 262 1.88 13.74 -12.10
N ASP A 263 1.40 14.91 -12.53
CA ASP A 263 1.59 16.16 -11.78
C ASP A 263 1.02 16.11 -10.36
N TRP A 264 -0.12 15.43 -10.21
CA TRP A 264 -0.73 15.26 -8.90
C TRP A 264 0.07 14.29 -8.05
N GLN A 265 0.62 13.21 -8.62
CA GLN A 265 1.50 12.30 -7.89
C GLN A 265 2.77 13.03 -7.38
N ILE A 266 3.34 13.95 -8.17
CA ILE A 266 4.47 14.78 -7.74
C ILE A 266 4.07 15.73 -6.59
N SER A 267 2.90 16.36 -6.67
CA SER A 267 2.37 17.19 -5.59
C SER A 267 2.14 16.39 -4.29
N ILE A 268 1.60 15.18 -4.42
CA ILE A 268 1.34 14.27 -3.30
C ILE A 268 2.66 13.76 -2.69
N PHE A 269 3.66 13.47 -3.52
CA PHE A 269 5.02 13.18 -3.06
C PHE A 269 5.59 14.33 -2.23
N ARG A 270 5.52 15.56 -2.74
CA ARG A 270 5.97 16.78 -2.03
C ARG A 270 5.25 16.91 -0.68
N GLN A 271 3.94 16.68 -0.65
CA GLN A 271 3.15 16.70 0.60
C GLN A 271 3.66 15.67 1.61
N GLY A 272 3.87 14.42 1.19
CA GLY A 272 4.37 13.36 2.07
C GLY A 272 5.75 13.65 2.62
N TYR A 273 6.65 14.17 1.79
CA TYR A 273 7.99 14.57 2.20
C TYR A 273 7.94 15.68 3.27
N ASN A 274 7.20 16.76 3.02
CA ASN A 274 7.09 17.89 3.95
C ASN A 274 6.47 17.47 5.29
N ASN A 275 5.42 16.65 5.28
CA ASN A 275 4.82 16.17 6.53
C ASN A 275 5.77 15.29 7.35
N ALA A 276 6.64 14.52 6.70
CA ALA A 276 7.66 13.74 7.40
C ALA A 276 8.76 14.64 7.99
N GLU A 277 9.17 15.67 7.26
CA GLU A 277 10.17 16.66 7.69
C GLU A 277 9.71 17.42 8.96
N GLU A 278 8.44 17.87 8.99
CA GLU A 278 7.84 18.57 10.12
C GLU A 278 7.88 17.77 11.44
N VAL A 279 7.78 16.45 11.36
CA VAL A 279 7.74 15.57 12.54
C VAL A 279 9.08 14.90 12.86
N LEU A 280 10.06 14.99 11.95
CA LEU A 280 11.37 14.38 12.08
C LEU A 280 12.07 14.68 13.43
N PRO A 281 12.05 15.91 13.97
CA PRO A 281 12.65 16.19 15.28
C PRO A 281 12.11 15.28 16.39
N LYS A 282 10.79 15.02 16.37
CA LYS A 282 10.13 14.13 17.33
C LYS A 282 10.56 12.69 17.13
N LEU A 283 10.63 12.22 15.88
CA LEU A 283 11.00 10.84 15.53
C LEU A 283 12.44 10.46 15.92
N THR A 284 13.33 11.45 15.99
CA THR A 284 14.73 11.23 16.38
C THR A 284 14.97 11.19 17.88
N GLY A 285 13.97 11.58 18.69
CA GLY A 285 14.00 11.47 20.15
C GLY A 285 13.33 10.20 20.68
N PRO A 286 13.37 9.98 22.01
CA PRO A 286 12.59 8.92 22.65
C PRO A 286 11.09 9.07 22.36
N PRO A 287 10.33 7.98 22.17
CA PRO A 287 10.75 6.58 22.29
C PRO A 287 11.33 5.98 20.99
N TRP A 288 11.28 6.71 19.87
CA TRP A 288 11.58 6.14 18.56
C TRP A 288 13.09 6.01 18.30
N ASN A 289 13.87 7.02 18.71
CA ASN A 289 15.33 7.09 18.59
C ASN A 289 15.81 6.74 17.18
N LEU A 290 15.16 7.31 16.16
CA LEU A 290 15.57 7.12 14.78
C LEU A 290 16.96 7.76 14.59
N ARG A 291 17.95 6.96 14.20
CA ARG A 291 19.34 7.41 14.06
C ARG A 291 19.43 8.42 12.92
N LYS A 292 19.82 9.66 13.22
CA LYS A 292 20.10 10.69 12.22
C LYS A 292 21.33 10.31 11.38
N LEU A 293 21.32 10.71 10.12
CA LEU A 293 22.53 10.72 9.31
C LEU A 293 23.44 11.87 9.75
N ASP A 294 24.75 11.70 9.61
CA ASP A 294 25.74 12.72 9.98
C ASP A 294 25.66 13.96 9.07
N ASN A 295 25.23 13.77 7.82
CA ASN A 295 25.05 14.83 6.82
C ASN A 295 23.68 14.72 6.14
N PRO A 296 22.58 15.08 6.81
CA PRO A 296 21.26 15.07 6.20
C PRO A 296 21.23 16.07 5.04
N ARG A 297 20.61 15.69 3.93
CA ARG A 297 20.44 16.58 2.77
C ARG A 297 18.96 16.68 2.49
N ASN A 298 18.39 17.88 2.55
CA ASN A 298 17.06 18.07 2.00
C ASN A 298 17.17 17.99 0.46
N ARG A 299 16.78 16.84 -0.09
CA ARG A 299 16.85 16.52 -1.52
C ARG A 299 15.49 16.60 -2.21
N LEU A 300 14.50 17.23 -1.59
CA LEU A 300 13.14 17.30 -2.12
C LEU A 300 13.11 17.83 -3.55
N GLU A 301 13.75 18.97 -3.82
CA GLU A 301 13.77 19.54 -5.17
C GLU A 301 14.57 18.68 -6.15
N GLU A 302 15.62 17.98 -5.71
CA GLU A 302 16.36 17.03 -6.56
C GLU A 302 15.47 15.85 -6.99
N HIS A 303 14.69 15.29 -6.05
CA HIS A 303 13.72 14.23 -6.33
C HIS A 303 12.66 14.71 -7.32
N ILE A 304 12.14 15.93 -7.11
CA ILE A 304 11.10 16.52 -7.97
C ILE A 304 11.63 16.82 -9.37
N ASP A 305 12.83 17.37 -9.48
CA ASP A 305 13.49 17.63 -10.75
C ASP A 305 13.72 16.34 -11.54
N LYS A 306 14.14 15.26 -10.87
CA LYS A 306 14.24 13.93 -11.48
C LYS A 306 12.88 13.47 -11.99
N CYS A 307 11.83 13.52 -11.16
CA CYS A 307 10.47 13.15 -11.57
C CYS A 307 9.98 13.99 -12.77
N ASN A 308 10.24 15.30 -12.79
CA ASN A 308 9.87 16.20 -13.89
C ASN A 308 10.63 15.90 -15.20
N LYS A 309 11.96 15.71 -15.13
CA LYS A 309 12.77 15.31 -16.30
C LYS A 309 12.24 14.00 -16.90
N LEU A 310 11.83 13.08 -16.04
CA LEU A 310 11.35 11.78 -16.46
C LEU A 310 9.92 11.81 -16.99
N LYS A 311 9.04 12.61 -16.39
CA LYS A 311 7.73 12.97 -16.95
C LYS A 311 7.88 13.46 -18.40
N LYS A 312 8.77 14.44 -18.62
CA LYS A 312 9.03 15.00 -19.95
C LYS A 312 9.49 13.93 -20.94
N ARG A 313 10.37 13.01 -20.53
CA ARG A 313 10.81 11.87 -21.37
C ARG A 313 9.66 10.92 -21.73
N LEU A 314 8.74 10.65 -20.79
CA LEU A 314 7.57 9.81 -21.06
C LEU A 314 6.60 10.48 -22.04
N GLU A 315 6.40 11.79 -21.92
CA GLU A 315 5.56 12.58 -22.85
C GLU A 315 6.15 12.60 -24.26
N LEU A 316 7.47 12.82 -24.40
CA LEU A 316 8.14 12.77 -25.70
C LEU A 316 7.99 11.41 -26.39
N ARG A 317 8.09 10.31 -25.63
CA ARG A 317 7.87 8.95 -26.18
C ARG A 317 6.44 8.70 -26.62
N LYS A 318 5.45 9.31 -25.96
CA LYS A 318 4.04 9.23 -26.38
C LYS A 318 3.86 9.92 -27.73
N ASN A 319 4.37 11.14 -27.86
CA ASN A 319 4.25 11.94 -29.08
C ASN A 319 4.90 11.22 -30.27
N HIS A 320 6.09 10.67 -30.08
CA HIS A 320 6.78 9.92 -31.14
C HIS A 320 6.04 8.64 -31.56
N ARG A 321 5.42 7.91 -30.60
CA ARG A 321 4.60 6.74 -30.92
C ARG A 321 3.29 7.11 -31.64
N SER A 322 2.68 8.25 -31.32
CA SER A 322 1.51 8.73 -32.07
C SER A 322 1.89 9.10 -33.50
N GLU A 323 3.00 9.81 -33.71
CA GLU A 323 3.48 10.16 -35.05
C GLU A 323 3.76 8.91 -35.90
N LEU A 324 4.46 7.91 -35.35
CA LEU A 324 4.71 6.65 -36.05
C LEU A 324 3.41 5.91 -36.42
N ARG A 325 2.38 5.95 -35.56
CA ARG A 325 1.05 5.41 -35.90
C ARG A 325 0.37 6.23 -37.01
N TYR A 326 0.46 7.55 -37.00
CA TYR A 326 -0.14 8.36 -38.09
C TYR A 326 0.52 8.08 -39.45
N HIS A 327 1.83 7.84 -39.49
CA HIS A 327 2.52 7.49 -40.73
C HIS A 327 2.23 6.07 -41.24
N THR A 328 1.98 5.09 -40.35
CA THR A 328 1.65 3.71 -40.79
C THR A 328 0.23 3.57 -41.36
N TRP A 329 -0.67 4.51 -41.07
CA TRP A 329 -2.04 4.51 -41.63
C TRP A 329 -2.17 5.34 -42.92
N ALA A 330 -1.20 6.19 -43.23
CA ALA A 330 -1.23 7.05 -44.42
C ALA A 330 -0.71 6.36 -45.70
N GLU A 331 -0.19 5.13 -45.61
CA GLU A 331 0.45 4.42 -46.74
C GLU A 331 -0.16 3.04 -47.06
N ILE A 332 -1.43 2.80 -46.73
CA ILE A 332 -2.15 1.64 -47.28
C ILE A 332 -2.94 2.13 -48.50
N PRO A 333 -2.41 1.99 -49.73
CA PRO A 333 -3.22 2.22 -50.93
C PRO A 333 -4.36 1.20 -50.92
N ILE A 334 -5.60 1.70 -50.89
CA ILE A 334 -6.79 0.88 -51.06
C ILE A 334 -6.78 0.44 -52.54
N THR A 335 -6.17 -0.71 -52.84
CA THR A 335 -6.36 -1.35 -54.14
C THR A 335 -7.76 -1.98 -54.14
N THR A 336 -8.75 -1.20 -54.57
CA THR A 336 -10.05 -1.73 -54.98
C THR A 336 -9.86 -2.54 -56.25
N THR A 337 -9.66 -3.85 -56.12
CA THR A 337 -9.88 -4.79 -57.23
C THR A 337 -11.38 -4.94 -57.43
N ALA A 338 -11.93 -4.18 -58.37
CA ALA A 338 -13.25 -4.44 -58.92
C ALA A 338 -13.17 -5.70 -59.79
N ASN A 339 -13.69 -6.83 -59.28
CA ASN A 339 -14.01 -7.96 -60.13
C ASN A 339 -15.35 -7.67 -60.81
N GLY A 340 -15.29 -7.42 -62.12
CA GLY A 340 -16.46 -7.48 -62.99
C GLY A 340 -16.84 -8.95 -63.19
N GLY A 341 -18.11 -9.25 -62.94
CA GLY A 341 -18.82 -10.40 -63.48
C GLY A 341 -19.82 -9.93 -64.53
#